data_AF-A0A2K1EK89-F1
#
_entry.id   AF-A0A2K1EK89-F1
#
_cell.length_a   1.000
_cell.length_b   1.000
_cell.length_c   1.000
_cell.angle_alpha   90.00
_cell.angle_beta   90.00
_cell.angle_gamma   90.00
#
_symmetry.space_group_name_H-M   'P 1'
#
loop_
_entity.id
_entity.type
_entity.pdbx_description
1 polymer ?
#
loop_
_entity_poly.entity_id
_entity_poly.type
_entity_poly.pdbx_seq_one_letter_code
_entity_poly.pdbx_strand_id
1 'polypeptide(L)' 'MKLQHLTMMENWITAKYRLSSQSRSARQYTKVYLNNKLVIDTKDQTYKEGNFGLNVWDTTAFLMMLK' A
#
# COMPACT_ATOMS: atom_id res chain seq x y z
N MET A 1 19.05 27.89 -29.13
CA MET A 1 19.57 27.05 -28.03
C MET A 1 18.41 26.74 -27.10
N LYS A 2 17.92 25.50 -27.09
CA LYS A 2 16.71 25.10 -26.34
C LYS A 2 17.16 24.70 -24.93
N LEU A 3 16.74 25.47 -23.93
CA LEU A 3 17.04 25.21 -22.52
C LEU A 3 16.36 23.89 -22.14
N GLN A 4 17.13 22.82 -21.96
CA GLN A 4 16.68 21.58 -21.31
C GLN A 4 16.57 21.88 -19.80
N HIS A 5 15.51 22.58 -19.41
CA HIS A 5 15.30 23.00 -18.03
C HIS A 5 14.27 22.07 -17.37
N LEU A 6 14.79 21.26 -16.42
CA LEU A 6 14.12 20.40 -15.45
C LEU A 6 13.44 19.10 -15.95
N THR A 7 14.27 18.10 -16.20
CA THR A 7 13.95 16.69 -15.86
C THR A 7 14.96 16.21 -14.82
N MET A 8 14.83 16.70 -13.58
CA MET A 8 15.53 16.16 -12.38
C MET A 8 14.65 16.29 -11.13
N MET A 9 13.34 16.00 -11.26
CA MET A 9 12.46 15.70 -10.11
C MET A 9 12.13 14.20 -10.02
N GLU A 10 12.87 13.36 -10.72
CA GLU A 10 12.69 11.90 -10.75
C GLU A 10 13.81 11.22 -9.96
N ASN A 11 13.61 10.99 -8.66
CA ASN A 11 14.17 9.88 -7.85
C ASN A 11 14.32 10.22 -6.35
N TRP A 12 13.22 10.58 -5.68
CA TRP A 12 13.18 10.57 -4.21
C TRP A 12 12.35 9.40 -3.66
N ILE A 13 11.79 8.54 -4.52
CA ILE A 13 11.16 7.29 -4.09
C ILE A 13 12.25 6.23 -4.04
N THR A 14 12.94 6.14 -2.91
CA THR A 14 14.06 5.21 -2.73
C THR A 14 13.64 3.73 -2.81
N ALA A 15 12.35 3.41 -2.62
CA ALA A 15 11.79 2.08 -2.86
C ALA A 15 10.26 2.11 -3.09
N LYS A 16 9.78 1.30 -4.03
CA LYS A 16 8.34 1.13 -4.33
C LYS A 16 7.89 -0.27 -3.92
N TYR A 17 6.77 -0.36 -3.21
CA TYR A 17 6.19 -1.61 -2.73
C TYR A 17 4.73 -1.75 -3.16
N ARG A 18 4.27 -2.99 -3.28
CA ARG A 18 2.84 -3.33 -3.46
C ARG A 18 2.31 -3.95 -2.17
N LEU A 19 1.32 -3.30 -1.56
CA LEU A 19 0.56 -3.84 -0.46
C LEU A 19 -0.83 -4.28 -0.96
N SER A 20 -1.28 -5.46 -0.56
CA SER A 20 -2.68 -5.85 -0.73
C SER A 20 -3.18 -6.61 0.49
N SER A 21 -4.47 -6.44 0.80
CA SER A 21 -5.14 -7.11 1.90
C SER A 21 -6.38 -7.83 1.40
N GLN A 22 -6.60 -9.05 1.88
CA GLN A 22 -7.82 -9.79 1.65
C GLN A 22 -8.42 -10.15 3.01
N SER A 23 -9.63 -9.66 3.27
CA SER A 23 -10.42 -10.06 4.43
C SER A 23 -11.62 -10.87 3.97
N ARG A 24 -11.93 -11.93 4.71
CA ARG A 24 -13.07 -12.80 4.40
C ARG A 24 -13.93 -12.99 5.65
N SER A 25 -14.96 -12.16 5.78
CA SER A 25 -15.83 -12.08 6.97
C SER A 25 -16.38 -13.44 7.43
N ALA A 26 -16.78 -14.31 6.49
CA ALA A 26 -17.29 -15.65 6.83
C ALA A 26 -16.26 -16.58 7.50
N ARG A 27 -14.98 -16.41 7.21
CA ARG A 27 -13.88 -17.24 7.78
C ARG A 27 -13.00 -16.46 8.76
N GLN A 28 -13.30 -15.19 8.99
CA GLN A 28 -12.70 -14.30 9.99
C GLN A 28 -11.17 -14.21 9.88
N TYR A 29 -10.62 -14.38 8.68
CA TYR A 29 -9.20 -14.25 8.44
C TYR A 29 -8.89 -12.98 7.65
N THR A 30 -7.73 -12.41 7.96
CA THR A 30 -7.11 -11.32 7.22
C THR A 30 -5.75 -11.79 6.72
N LYS A 31 -5.56 -11.71 5.40
CA LYS A 31 -4.28 -11.97 4.73
C LYS A 31 -3.71 -10.67 4.20
N VAL A 32 -2.42 -10.42 4.46
CA VAL A 32 -1.69 -9.25 3.94
C VAL A 32 -0.51 -9.73 3.11
N TYR A 33 -0.34 -9.10 1.95
CA TYR A 33 0.71 -9.41 1.00
C TYR A 33 1.60 -8.20 0.77
N LEU A 34 2.91 -8.41 0.86
CA LEU A 34 3.93 -7.45 0.46
C LEU A 34 4.62 -7.97 -0.80
N ASN A 35 4.59 -7.19 -1.88
CA ASN A 35 5.14 -7.57 -3.18
C ASN A 35 4.66 -8.98 -3.61
N ASN A 36 3.35 -9.21 -3.49
CA ASN A 36 2.67 -10.48 -3.77
C ASN A 36 3.06 -11.68 -2.87
N LYS A 37 3.93 -11.49 -1.88
CA LYS A 37 4.27 -12.52 -0.89
C LYS A 37 3.39 -12.38 0.35
N LEU A 38 2.76 -13.47 0.78
CA LEU A 38 2.00 -13.52 2.02
C LEU A 38 2.94 -13.26 3.22
N VAL A 39 2.64 -12.23 4.01
CA VAL A 39 3.44 -11.85 5.19
C VAL A 39 2.63 -11.84 6.49
N ILE A 40 1.29 -11.74 6.41
CA ILE A 40 0.39 -11.87 7.56
C ILE A 40 -0.76 -12.80 7.16
N ASP A 41 -1.05 -13.78 8.02
CA ASP A 41 -2.25 -14.63 7.97
C ASP A 41 -2.78 -14.77 9.41
N THR A 42 -3.84 -14.05 9.73
CA THR A 42 -4.34 -13.94 11.11
C THR A 42 -5.86 -14.02 11.18
N LYS A 43 -6.37 -14.39 12.36
CA LYS A 43 -7.79 -14.43 12.67
C LYS A 43 -8.14 -13.30 13.63
N ASP A 44 -9.09 -12.46 13.27
CA ASP A 44 -9.62 -11.37 14.11
C ASP A 44 -11.14 -11.27 13.90
N GLN A 45 -11.89 -10.99 14.97
CA GLN A 45 -13.36 -10.95 14.96
C GLN A 45 -13.94 -9.60 15.40
N THR A 46 -13.09 -8.64 15.71
CA THR A 46 -13.47 -7.36 16.33
C THR A 46 -14.32 -6.52 15.39
N TYR A 47 -13.91 -6.44 14.12
CA TYR A 47 -14.59 -5.66 13.09
C TYR A 47 -14.92 -6.54 11.87
N LYS A 48 -16.16 -6.47 11.39
CA LYS A 48 -16.68 -7.32 10.30
C LYS A 48 -16.93 -6.57 8.99
N GLU A 49 -17.05 -5.26 9.06
CA GLU A 49 -17.35 -4.35 7.95
C GLU A 49 -16.86 -2.94 8.26
N GLY A 50 -16.72 -2.11 7.22
CA GLY A 50 -16.25 -0.74 7.33
C GLY A 50 -15.76 -0.19 5.99
N ASN A 51 -15.29 1.06 6.02
CA ASN A 51 -14.72 1.72 4.85
C ASN A 51 -13.22 1.41 4.69
N PHE A 52 -12.76 1.31 3.44
CA PHE A 52 -11.33 1.25 3.15
C PHE A 52 -10.67 2.62 3.30
N GLY A 53 -9.42 2.65 3.76
CA GLY A 53 -8.64 3.86 3.91
C GLY A 53 -7.14 3.60 3.84
N LEU A 54 -6.38 4.68 3.68
CA LEU A 54 -4.92 4.68 3.70
C LEU A 54 -4.45 5.57 4.84
N ASN A 55 -3.33 5.21 5.47
CA ASN A 55 -2.73 5.97 6.55
C ASN A 55 -1.24 6.19 6.28
N VAL A 56 -0.73 7.33 6.75
CA VAL A 56 0.69 7.66 6.81
C VAL A 56 1.00 8.06 8.25
N TRP A 57 2.10 7.56 8.80
CA TRP A 57 2.51 7.83 10.17
C TRP A 57 3.90 8.46 10.20
N ASP A 58 3.98 9.66 10.79
CA ASP A 58 5.20 10.47 11.02
C ASP A 58 6.14 10.59 9.81
N THR A 59 5.57 10.64 8.61
CA THR A 59 6.35 10.69 7.36
C THR A 59 5.53 11.26 6.21
N THR A 60 6.15 11.39 5.05
CA THR A 60 5.47 11.67 3.77
C THR A 60 5.59 10.45 2.86
N ALA A 61 4.46 9.95 2.38
CA ALA A 61 4.42 8.81 1.48
C ALA A 61 3.53 9.09 0.26
N PHE A 62 3.97 8.65 -0.91
CA PHE A 62 3.17 8.69 -2.13
C PHE A 62 2.43 7.36 -2.31
N LEU A 63 1.11 7.42 -2.34
CA LEU A 63 0.22 6.27 -2.47
C LEU A 63 -0.41 6.29 -3.86
N MET A 64 -0.17 5.25 -4.65
CA MET A 64 -0.75 5.10 -5.98
C MET A 64 -1.36 3.71 -6.17
N MET A 65 -2.45 3.65 -6.93
CA MET A 65 -2.97 2.39 -7.44
C MET A 65 -2.11 1.96 -8.63
N LEU A 66 -1.69 0.69 -8.65
CA LEU A 66 -1.09 0.10 -9.84
C LEU A 66 -2.24 -0.21 -10.82
N LYS A 67 -2.09 0.23 -12.07
CA LYS A 67 -2.95 -0.20 -13.17
C LYS A 67 -2.75 -1.68 -13.47
#